data_AF-A0A9E1AUH7-F1
#
_entry.id   AF-A0A9E1AUH7-F1
#
_cell.length_a   1.000
_cell.length_b   1.000
_cell.length_c   1.000
_cell.angle_alpha   90.00
_cell.angle_beta   90.00
_cell.angle_gamma   90.00
#
_symmetry.space_group_name_H-M   'P 1'
#
loop_
_entity.id
_entity.type
_entity.pdbx_description
1 polymer ?
#
loop_
_entity_poly.entity_id
_entity_poly.type
_entity_poly.pdbx_seq_one_letter_code
_entity_poly.pdbx_strand_id
1 'polypeptide(L)'
;MKKTKYSTPEYKAKLGPTLIIIGIIFYGIFLVFPTCFLIYYLIKRPNILDILQNDIVSDTLPFLALIFFGYIMWIFIIFFSLIGKCLGKLKLLFNHISSINKNPYIYFRELPNNFGIGVTSLLFDSTLENEKDIVAVILDLCARKYLSLEYHGDKYTIHMLEKNPTNLLSNESYIFYALKRKTIKRINYKTWYNYCLEDGMALGLYTINTPKNKKSINISETMNKFYKVLHIVLCILCISIIAFILFKYSPFLSVLAIPFGLLLGKLFYAILKFIFSFVEVIFKIIFEAKNTIDEQYNKEISKSLKLTSKGINELNKLKAFKAFIKDFGNFADKYPEEIILWDRYLSYAQVFGLTKDIMKTGYSKLIKNSSFQIDDINNINFDNIEIL
;
A
#
# COMPACT_ATOMS: atom_id res chain seq x y z
N MET A 1 -6.44 27.89 -3.74
CA MET A 1 -7.29 26.92 -2.99
C MET A 1 -6.36 25.99 -2.22
N LYS A 2 -6.77 25.31 -1.13
CA LYS A 2 -5.88 24.36 -0.42
C LYS A 2 -5.44 23.24 -1.39
N LYS A 3 -4.13 23.03 -1.56
CA LYS A 3 -3.54 21.88 -2.26
C LYS A 3 -4.12 20.60 -1.67
N THR A 4 -5.06 19.98 -2.37
CA THR A 4 -5.62 18.68 -1.99
C THR A 4 -5.12 17.68 -3.01
N LYS A 5 -4.38 16.68 -2.53
CA LYS A 5 -3.82 15.59 -3.32
C LYS A 5 -4.76 14.41 -3.14
N TYR A 6 -5.46 14.01 -4.20
CA TYR A 6 -6.36 12.86 -4.15
C TYR A 6 -5.61 11.61 -4.62
N SER A 7 -5.41 10.64 -3.72
CA SER A 7 -4.97 9.28 -4.06
C SER A 7 -6.18 8.35 -4.17
N THR A 8 -5.95 7.14 -4.73
CA THR A 8 -6.86 5.99 -4.64
C THR A 8 -7.59 5.97 -3.31
N PRO A 9 -8.90 5.61 -3.34
CA PRO A 9 -9.85 6.04 -2.34
C PRO A 9 -9.23 5.90 -0.97
N GLU A 10 -9.23 7.02 -0.23
CA GLU A 10 -9.50 6.96 1.20
C GLU A 10 -10.81 6.19 1.35
N TYR A 11 -10.74 4.87 1.24
CA TYR A 11 -11.39 4.04 2.20
C TYR A 11 -10.82 4.60 3.49
N LYS A 12 -11.61 5.48 4.13
CA LYS A 12 -11.74 5.43 5.56
C LYS A 12 -11.75 3.94 5.82
N ALA A 13 -10.63 3.39 6.28
CA ALA A 13 -10.71 2.29 7.19
C ALA A 13 -11.64 2.86 8.26
N LYS A 14 -12.96 2.68 8.07
CA LYS A 14 -13.84 2.37 9.17
C LYS A 14 -13.08 1.22 9.76
N LEU A 15 -12.21 1.54 10.73
CA LEU A 15 -11.75 0.60 11.73
C LEU A 15 -13.04 -0.12 12.04
N GLY A 16 -13.15 -1.38 11.56
CA GLY A 16 -14.46 -2.00 11.44
C GLY A 16 -15.17 -1.82 12.78
N PRO A 17 -16.48 -1.57 12.84
CA PRO A 17 -17.16 -1.42 14.12
C PRO A 17 -16.72 -2.53 15.09
N THR A 18 -16.45 -3.74 14.57
CA THR A 18 -15.75 -4.84 15.26
C THR A 18 -14.38 -4.51 15.88
N LEU A 19 -13.43 -3.86 15.20
CA LEU A 19 -12.10 -3.55 15.76
C LEU A 19 -12.16 -2.43 16.81
N ILE A 20 -13.05 -1.45 16.61
CA ILE A 20 -13.33 -0.40 17.61
C ILE A 20 -14.02 -1.02 18.82
N ILE A 21 -15.03 -1.86 18.60
CA ILE A 21 -15.77 -2.55 19.67
C ILE A 21 -14.86 -3.53 20.41
N ILE A 22 -14.02 -4.31 19.72
CA ILE A 22 -13.02 -5.19 20.35
C ILE A 22 -12.02 -4.35 21.14
N GLY A 23 -11.54 -3.24 20.59
CA GLY A 23 -10.64 -2.32 21.31
C GLY A 23 -11.28 -1.71 22.56
N ILE A 24 -12.55 -1.30 22.49
CA ILE A 24 -13.32 -0.77 23.62
C ILE A 24 -13.60 -1.86 24.66
N ILE A 25 -13.95 -3.08 24.22
CA ILE A 25 -14.18 -4.23 25.11
C ILE A 25 -12.87 -4.65 25.78
N PHE A 26 -11.75 -4.72 25.05
CA PHE A 26 -10.44 -5.04 25.62
C PHE A 26 -9.97 -3.96 26.60
N TYR A 27 -10.11 -2.68 26.23
CA TYR A 27 -9.80 -1.57 27.13
C TYR A 27 -10.67 -1.60 28.39
N GLY A 28 -11.96 -1.92 28.24
CA GLY A 28 -12.90 -2.10 29.33
C GLY A 28 -12.50 -3.24 30.27
N ILE A 29 -12.22 -4.44 29.73
CA ILE A 29 -12.00 -5.66 30.52
C ILE A 29 -10.60 -5.71 31.15
N PHE A 30 -9.57 -5.25 30.44
CA PHE A 30 -8.18 -5.41 30.89
C PHE A 30 -7.57 -4.15 31.51
N LEU A 31 -8.20 -2.99 31.32
CA LEU A 31 -7.66 -1.71 31.77
C LEU A 31 -8.63 -1.00 32.72
N VAL A 32 -9.88 -0.75 32.30
CA VAL A 32 -10.85 -0.01 33.13
C VAL A 32 -11.38 -0.84 34.30
N PHE A 33 -11.84 -2.07 34.05
CA PHE A 33 -12.42 -2.90 35.11
C PHE A 33 -11.41 -3.26 36.21
N PRO A 34 -10.17 -3.69 35.89
CA PRO A 34 -9.16 -3.98 36.90
C PRO A 34 -8.66 -2.72 37.62
N THR A 35 -8.55 -1.58 36.93
CA THR A 35 -8.17 -0.31 37.59
C THR A 35 -9.27 0.20 38.50
N CYS A 36 -10.54 0.17 38.08
CA CYS A 36 -11.67 0.54 38.92
C CYS A 36 -11.80 -0.38 40.14
N PHE A 37 -11.57 -1.69 39.97
CA PHE A 37 -11.58 -2.63 41.08
C PHE A 37 -10.40 -2.40 42.04
N LEU A 38 -9.20 -2.17 41.51
CA LEU A 38 -8.02 -1.81 42.31
C LEU A 38 -8.26 -0.51 43.09
N ILE A 39 -8.83 0.52 42.46
CA ILE A 39 -9.19 1.80 43.10
C ILE A 39 -10.24 1.58 44.19
N TYR A 40 -11.31 0.81 43.91
CA TYR A 40 -12.32 0.46 44.92
C TYR A 40 -11.71 -0.29 46.10
N TYR A 41 -10.82 -1.25 45.83
CA TYR A 41 -10.12 -2.03 46.83
C TYR A 41 -9.22 -1.16 47.72
N LEU A 42 -8.46 -0.23 47.11
CA LEU A 42 -7.61 0.74 47.80
C LEU A 42 -8.43 1.74 48.63
N ILE A 43 -9.60 2.19 48.14
CA ILE A 43 -10.48 3.10 48.90
C ILE A 43 -11.08 2.40 50.12
N LYS A 44 -11.45 1.12 50.01
CA LYS A 44 -12.04 0.34 51.09
C LYS A 44 -11.04 -0.02 52.21
N ARG A 45 -9.73 0.07 51.93
CA ARG A 45 -8.63 -0.24 52.85
C ARG A 45 -7.61 0.91 52.89
N PRO A 46 -7.79 1.90 53.79
CA PRO A 46 -6.95 3.10 53.81
C PRO A 46 -5.53 2.85 54.35
N ASN A 47 -5.26 1.72 55.00
CA ASN A 47 -3.99 1.44 55.64
C ASN A 47 -3.06 0.62 54.74
N ILE A 48 -2.00 1.26 54.23
CA ILE A 48 -1.08 0.69 53.24
C ILE A 48 -0.29 -0.52 53.77
N LEU A 49 -0.02 -0.58 55.08
CA LEU A 49 0.72 -1.69 55.70
C LEU A 49 -0.04 -3.03 55.67
N ASP A 50 -1.36 -3.00 55.85
CA ASP A 50 -2.20 -4.21 55.85
C ASP A 50 -2.26 -4.86 54.45
N ILE A 51 -2.28 -4.02 53.41
CA ILE A 51 -2.23 -4.45 52.01
C ILE A 51 -0.88 -5.12 51.72
N LEU A 52 0.22 -4.53 52.20
CA LEU A 52 1.58 -5.02 51.97
C LEU A 52 1.89 -6.37 52.65
N GLN A 53 1.33 -6.63 53.82
CA GLN A 53 1.67 -7.82 54.61
C GLN A 53 0.80 -9.05 54.35
N ASN A 54 -0.51 -8.89 54.09
CA ASN A 54 -1.43 -10.03 54.02
C ASN A 54 -2.06 -10.26 52.64
N ASP A 55 -2.30 -9.20 51.86
CA ASP A 55 -3.16 -9.27 50.66
C ASP A 55 -2.43 -8.94 49.33
N ILE A 56 -1.12 -8.65 49.38
CA ILE A 56 -0.35 -8.39 48.16
C ILE A 56 -0.40 -9.58 47.20
N VAL A 57 -0.21 -10.80 47.73
CA VAL A 57 -0.02 -12.00 46.92
C VAL A 57 -1.36 -12.58 46.43
N SER A 58 -2.43 -12.48 47.22
CA SER A 58 -3.74 -13.09 46.93
C SER A 58 -4.61 -12.24 46.01
N ASP A 59 -4.71 -10.94 46.30
CA ASP A 59 -5.74 -10.09 45.68
C ASP A 59 -5.14 -9.05 44.74
N THR A 60 -4.12 -8.28 45.16
CA THR A 60 -3.67 -7.11 44.39
C THR A 60 -2.73 -7.45 43.24
N LEU A 61 -1.79 -8.40 43.43
CA LEU A 61 -0.81 -8.80 42.41
C LEU A 61 -1.45 -9.38 41.14
N PRO A 62 -2.51 -10.22 41.20
CA PRO A 62 -3.21 -10.69 40.00
C PRO A 62 -3.83 -9.55 39.17
N PHE A 63 -4.42 -8.52 39.82
CA PHE A 63 -5.00 -7.37 39.10
C PHE A 63 -3.92 -6.51 38.44
N LEU A 64 -2.81 -6.25 39.15
CA LEU A 64 -1.64 -5.55 38.59
C LEU A 64 -1.05 -6.31 37.40
N ALA A 65 -0.94 -7.64 37.49
CA ALA A 65 -0.49 -8.50 36.39
C ALA A 65 -1.44 -8.44 35.18
N LEU A 66 -2.76 -8.38 35.41
CA LEU A 66 -3.76 -8.29 34.34
C LEU A 66 -3.72 -6.92 33.63
N ILE A 67 -3.55 -5.84 34.38
CA ILE A 67 -3.36 -4.48 33.84
C ILE A 67 -2.07 -4.43 33.01
N PHE A 68 -0.97 -4.95 33.56
CA PHE A 68 0.32 -4.99 32.88
C PHE A 68 0.26 -5.81 31.59
N PHE A 69 -0.41 -6.97 31.60
CA PHE A 69 -0.67 -7.77 30.41
C PHE A 69 -1.49 -7.00 29.36
N GLY A 70 -2.52 -6.25 29.79
CA GLY A 70 -3.31 -5.38 28.92
C GLY A 70 -2.46 -4.31 28.23
N TYR A 71 -1.59 -3.62 28.97
CA TYR A 71 -0.65 -2.64 28.40
C TYR A 71 0.34 -3.28 27.42
N ILE A 72 0.90 -4.43 27.77
CA ILE A 72 1.79 -5.19 26.87
C ILE A 72 1.07 -5.50 25.56
N MET A 73 -0.15 -6.04 25.61
CA MET A 73 -0.94 -6.34 24.42
C MET A 73 -1.21 -5.09 23.57
N TRP A 74 -1.52 -3.96 24.20
CA TRP A 74 -1.74 -2.70 23.49
C TRP A 74 -0.48 -2.19 22.78
N ILE A 75 0.68 -2.27 23.45
CA ILE A 75 1.99 -1.95 22.86
C ILE A 75 2.28 -2.84 21.66
N PHE A 76 2.01 -4.15 21.77
CA PHE A 76 2.19 -5.10 20.66
C PHE A 76 1.31 -4.77 19.45
N ILE A 77 0.05 -4.37 19.65
CA ILE A 77 -0.85 -3.97 18.55
C ILE A 77 -0.29 -2.75 17.81
N ILE A 78 0.17 -1.73 18.55
CA ILE A 78 0.78 -0.54 17.96
C ILE A 78 2.05 -0.91 17.19
N PHE A 79 2.89 -1.75 17.78
CA PHE A 79 4.14 -2.21 17.18
C PHE A 79 3.90 -2.96 15.85
N PHE A 80 2.98 -3.94 15.82
CA PHE A 80 2.63 -4.66 14.59
C PHE A 80 2.01 -3.75 13.52
N SER A 81 1.20 -2.75 13.94
CA SER A 81 0.67 -1.73 13.04
C SER A 81 1.78 -0.90 12.39
N LEU A 82 2.80 -0.51 13.15
CA LEU A 82 3.97 0.20 12.63
C LEU A 82 4.79 -0.65 11.66
N ILE A 83 5.00 -1.93 11.97
CA ILE A 83 5.68 -2.88 11.07
C ILE A 83 4.97 -2.97 9.72
N GLY A 84 3.64 -3.19 9.71
CA GLY A 84 2.87 -3.27 8.48
C GLY A 84 2.98 -2.01 7.61
N LYS A 85 2.92 -0.83 8.24
CA LYS A 85 3.13 0.45 7.55
C LYS A 85 4.54 0.58 6.96
N CYS A 86 5.56 0.19 7.72
CA CYS A 86 6.96 0.26 7.28
C CYS A 86 7.20 -0.66 6.06
N LEU A 87 6.74 -1.92 6.14
CA LEU A 87 6.83 -2.89 5.05
C LEU A 87 6.11 -2.39 3.78
N GLY A 88 4.93 -1.79 3.93
CA GLY A 88 4.19 -1.21 2.80
C GLY A 88 4.96 -0.08 2.11
N LYS A 89 5.50 0.88 2.88
CA LYS A 89 6.34 1.95 2.35
C LYS A 89 7.61 1.45 1.69
N LEU A 90 8.29 0.48 2.32
CA LEU A 90 9.50 -0.13 1.78
C LEU A 90 9.23 -0.79 0.43
N LYS A 91 8.10 -1.51 0.30
CA LYS A 91 7.69 -2.13 -0.95
C LYS A 91 7.41 -1.10 -2.05
N LEU A 92 6.74 0.01 -1.73
CA LEU A 92 6.52 1.10 -2.69
C LEU A 92 7.83 1.70 -3.19
N LEU A 93 8.77 1.95 -2.27
CA LEU A 93 10.09 2.47 -2.58
C LEU A 93 10.89 1.49 -3.46
N PHE A 94 10.87 0.20 -3.13
CA PHE A 94 11.51 -0.83 -3.94
C PHE A 94 10.89 -0.94 -5.34
N ASN A 95 9.57 -0.85 -5.46
CA ASN A 95 8.89 -0.84 -6.76
C ASN A 95 9.31 0.37 -7.60
N HIS A 96 9.44 1.55 -6.98
CA HIS A 96 9.92 2.75 -7.65
C HIS A 96 11.35 2.57 -8.17
N ILE A 97 12.28 2.14 -7.32
CA ILE A 97 13.69 1.89 -7.71
C ILE A 97 13.77 0.82 -8.80
N SER A 98 13.07 -0.31 -8.64
CA SER A 98 13.05 -1.37 -9.65
C SER A 98 12.48 -0.90 -10.98
N SER A 99 11.53 0.04 -10.99
CA SER A 99 10.98 0.59 -12.23
C SER A 99 11.97 1.50 -12.96
N ILE A 100 12.85 2.20 -12.23
CA ILE A 100 13.92 3.02 -12.82
C ILE A 100 14.98 2.12 -13.46
N ASN A 101 15.46 1.12 -12.72
CA ASN A 101 16.52 0.22 -13.19
C ASN A 101 16.10 -0.67 -14.37
N LYS A 102 14.79 -0.90 -14.55
CA LYS A 102 14.25 -1.73 -15.64
C LYS A 102 13.74 -0.92 -16.83
N ASN A 103 13.89 0.40 -16.84
CA ASN A 103 13.39 1.21 -17.95
C ASN A 103 14.28 0.98 -19.20
N PRO A 104 13.75 0.41 -20.30
CA PRO A 104 14.54 0.18 -21.51
C PRO A 104 14.78 1.47 -22.32
N TYR A 105 14.10 2.56 -21.98
CA TYR A 105 14.14 3.82 -22.72
C TYR A 105 14.96 4.86 -21.95
N ILE A 106 15.96 5.45 -22.62
CA ILE A 106 16.72 6.60 -22.11
C ILE A 106 15.93 7.90 -22.38
N TYR A 107 15.52 8.09 -23.63
CA TYR A 107 14.66 9.20 -24.06
C TYR A 107 13.52 8.68 -24.93
N PHE A 108 12.38 9.36 -24.84
CA PHE A 108 11.24 9.16 -25.72
C PHE A 108 10.82 10.55 -26.22
N ARG A 109 10.86 10.81 -27.53
CA ARG A 109 10.71 12.19 -28.07
C ARG A 109 9.28 12.57 -28.38
N GLU A 110 8.53 11.64 -28.91
CA GLU A 110 7.12 11.84 -29.26
C GLU A 110 6.26 11.70 -28.02
N LEU A 111 5.07 12.30 -28.01
CA LEU A 111 4.11 12.03 -26.95
C LEU A 111 3.76 10.53 -26.99
N PRO A 112 4.01 9.76 -25.93
CA PRO A 112 3.97 8.30 -26.01
C PRO A 112 2.57 7.73 -26.21
N ASN A 113 1.54 8.48 -25.85
CA ASN A 113 0.14 8.08 -25.97
C ASN A 113 -0.79 9.30 -25.88
N ASN A 114 -2.07 9.07 -26.17
CA ASN A 114 -3.13 10.05 -26.05
C ASN A 114 -4.18 9.61 -25.00
N PHE A 115 -3.71 9.17 -23.81
CA PHE A 115 -4.60 8.69 -22.74
C PHE A 115 -5.31 9.81 -21.97
N GLY A 116 -5.05 11.07 -22.34
CA GLY A 116 -5.48 12.24 -21.59
C GLY A 116 -4.61 12.50 -20.36
N ILE A 117 -4.53 13.77 -19.99
CA ILE A 117 -3.66 14.24 -18.90
C ILE A 117 -4.06 13.64 -17.55
N GLY A 118 -5.37 13.51 -17.26
CA GLY A 118 -5.84 12.94 -16.01
C GLY A 118 -5.40 11.49 -15.79
N VAL A 119 -5.50 10.65 -16.83
CA VAL A 119 -5.01 9.25 -16.78
C VAL A 119 -3.49 9.21 -16.67
N THR A 120 -2.80 10.11 -17.38
CA THR A 120 -1.33 10.23 -17.34
C THR A 120 -0.81 10.58 -15.94
N SER A 121 -1.44 11.55 -15.26
CA SER A 121 -1.08 11.91 -13.87
C SER A 121 -1.31 10.74 -12.91
N LEU A 122 -2.40 9.98 -13.07
CA LEU A 122 -2.62 8.76 -12.28
C LEU A 122 -1.57 7.69 -12.56
N LEU A 123 -1.20 7.49 -13.82
CA LEU A 123 -0.18 6.51 -14.19
C LEU A 123 1.19 6.88 -13.61
N PHE A 124 1.51 8.18 -13.55
CA PHE A 124 2.80 8.69 -13.08
C PHE A 124 2.90 8.71 -11.56
N ASP A 125 1.92 9.30 -10.87
CA ASP A 125 1.99 9.60 -9.43
C ASP A 125 0.96 8.83 -8.59
N SER A 126 0.08 8.04 -9.20
CA SER A 126 -1.10 7.41 -8.54
C SER A 126 -2.04 8.41 -7.86
N THR A 127 -1.87 9.70 -8.13
CA THR A 127 -2.62 10.79 -7.50
C THR A 127 -2.91 11.90 -8.49
N LEU A 128 -3.94 12.70 -8.21
CA LEU A 128 -4.22 13.95 -8.92
C LEU A 128 -3.97 15.15 -8.01
N GLU A 129 -3.28 16.15 -8.56
CA GLU A 129 -3.11 17.49 -8.02
C GLU A 129 -4.08 18.46 -8.68
N ASN A 130 -5.04 18.94 -7.88
CA ASN A 130 -6.20 19.67 -8.34
C ASN A 130 -5.93 20.80 -9.37
N GLU A 131 -5.12 21.79 -9.01
CA GLU A 131 -4.96 22.98 -9.87
C GLU A 131 -4.01 22.69 -11.03
N LYS A 132 -2.86 22.06 -10.76
CA LYS A 132 -1.82 21.73 -11.75
C LYS A 132 -2.37 20.84 -12.86
N ASP A 133 -3.03 19.74 -12.51
CA ASP A 133 -3.48 18.74 -13.48
C ASP A 133 -4.68 19.26 -14.29
N ILE A 134 -5.58 20.05 -13.69
CA ILE A 134 -6.67 20.69 -14.44
C ILE A 134 -6.11 21.71 -15.45
N VAL A 135 -5.14 22.53 -15.06
CA VAL A 135 -4.49 23.47 -15.99
C VAL A 135 -3.85 22.71 -17.15
N ALA A 136 -3.16 21.60 -16.87
CA ALA A 136 -2.60 20.76 -17.92
C ALA A 136 -3.67 20.17 -18.86
N VAL A 137 -4.83 19.74 -18.35
CA VAL A 137 -5.97 19.34 -19.21
C VAL A 137 -6.45 20.51 -20.08
N ILE A 138 -6.55 21.72 -19.54
CA ILE A 138 -6.97 22.91 -20.31
C ILE A 138 -5.98 23.19 -21.45
N LEU A 139 -4.68 23.16 -21.16
CA LEU A 139 -3.62 23.36 -22.17
C LEU A 139 -3.68 22.28 -23.26
N ASP A 140 -3.90 21.03 -22.89
CA ASP A 140 -4.02 19.92 -23.82
C ASP A 140 -5.29 19.99 -24.68
N LEU A 141 -6.42 20.46 -24.13
CA LEU A 141 -7.62 20.77 -24.90
C LEU A 141 -7.41 21.94 -25.89
N CYS A 142 -6.58 22.93 -25.53
CA CYS A 142 -6.18 24.01 -26.44
C CYS A 142 -5.31 23.47 -27.58
N ALA A 143 -4.31 22.64 -27.27
CA ALA A 143 -3.44 22.00 -28.27
C ALA A 143 -4.24 21.16 -29.28
N ARG A 144 -5.29 20.48 -28.83
CA ARG A 144 -6.21 19.69 -29.66
C ARG A 144 -7.30 20.52 -30.36
N LYS A 145 -7.26 21.86 -30.21
CA LYS A 145 -8.17 22.84 -30.82
C LYS A 145 -9.64 22.65 -30.41
N TYR A 146 -9.90 22.28 -29.16
CA TYR A 146 -11.25 22.32 -28.55
C TYR A 146 -11.51 23.66 -27.86
N LEU A 147 -10.45 24.31 -27.40
CA LEU A 147 -10.48 25.58 -26.68
C LEU A 147 -9.44 26.53 -27.30
N SER A 148 -9.62 27.84 -27.08
CA SER A 148 -8.58 28.85 -27.28
C SER A 148 -8.39 29.63 -25.99
N LEU A 149 -7.15 30.03 -25.71
CA LEU A 149 -6.77 30.87 -24.58
C LEU A 149 -6.27 32.20 -25.11
N GLU A 150 -6.92 33.29 -24.72
CA GLU A 150 -6.50 34.65 -25.04
C GLU A 150 -6.04 35.37 -23.78
N TYR A 151 -4.90 36.04 -23.88
CA TYR A 151 -4.31 36.80 -22.78
C TYR A 151 -4.69 38.28 -22.90
N HIS A 152 -5.19 38.84 -21.82
CA HIS A 152 -5.57 40.25 -21.70
C HIS A 152 -4.87 40.88 -20.49
N GLY A 153 -3.57 41.12 -20.59
CA GLY A 153 -2.75 41.84 -19.61
C GLY A 153 -2.51 41.10 -18.28
N ASP A 154 -3.55 40.73 -17.55
CA ASP A 154 -3.45 40.05 -16.25
C ASP A 154 -4.32 38.78 -16.16
N LYS A 155 -5.16 38.54 -17.18
CA LYS A 155 -6.15 37.46 -17.17
C LYS A 155 -6.15 36.71 -18.49
N TYR A 156 -6.59 35.45 -18.40
CA TYR A 156 -6.83 34.60 -19.55
C TYR A 156 -8.33 34.41 -19.76
N THR A 157 -8.79 34.56 -21.00
CA THR A 157 -10.15 34.24 -21.44
C THR A 157 -10.12 32.92 -22.20
N ILE A 158 -11.04 32.01 -21.88
CA ILE A 158 -11.20 30.73 -22.60
C ILE A 158 -12.35 30.88 -23.58
N HIS A 159 -12.08 30.65 -24.86
CA HIS A 159 -13.07 30.56 -25.93
C HIS A 159 -13.32 29.09 -26.29
N MET A 160 -14.59 28.71 -26.40
CA MET A 160 -14.98 27.35 -26.81
C MET A 160 -14.98 27.30 -28.34
N LEU A 161 -14.21 26.39 -28.93
CA LEU A 161 -14.26 26.13 -30.36
C LEU A 161 -15.32 25.05 -30.58
N GLU A 162 -16.32 25.26 -31.45
CA GLU A 162 -17.51 24.41 -31.63
C GLU A 162 -17.23 23.01 -32.24
N LYS A 163 -16.23 22.31 -31.76
CA LYS A 163 -16.03 20.89 -32.05
C LYS A 163 -16.94 20.03 -31.18
N ASN A 164 -17.61 19.07 -31.80
CA ASN A 164 -18.26 17.99 -31.06
C ASN A 164 -17.21 17.19 -30.26
N PRO A 165 -17.39 16.98 -28.94
CA PRO A 165 -16.40 16.33 -28.08
C PRO A 165 -16.40 14.79 -28.19
N THR A 166 -16.79 14.22 -29.32
CA THR A 166 -16.96 12.76 -29.48
C THR A 166 -15.67 11.95 -29.29
N ASN A 167 -14.51 12.60 -29.46
CA ASN A 167 -13.20 11.94 -29.37
C ASN A 167 -12.51 12.16 -28.01
N LEU A 168 -13.17 12.82 -27.06
CA LEU A 168 -12.63 13.04 -25.72
C LEU A 168 -12.98 11.86 -24.81
N LEU A 169 -12.04 11.46 -23.95
CA LEU A 169 -12.29 10.48 -22.91
C LEU A 169 -13.28 11.03 -21.87
N SER A 170 -13.85 10.17 -21.03
CA SER A 170 -14.83 10.58 -20.02
C SER A 170 -14.26 11.61 -19.04
N ASN A 171 -13.01 11.44 -18.62
CA ASN A 171 -12.32 12.37 -17.73
C ASN A 171 -12.10 13.76 -18.35
N GLU A 172 -11.81 13.82 -19.65
CA GLU A 172 -11.54 15.07 -20.38
C GLU A 172 -12.85 15.79 -20.70
N SER A 173 -13.86 15.03 -21.13
CA SER A 173 -15.22 15.50 -21.35
C SER A 173 -15.78 16.14 -20.09
N TYR A 174 -15.51 15.57 -18.91
CA TYR A 174 -15.94 16.13 -17.64
C TYR A 174 -15.39 17.54 -17.40
N ILE A 175 -14.09 17.77 -17.66
CA ILE A 175 -13.47 19.10 -17.57
C ILE A 175 -14.03 20.04 -18.64
N PHE A 176 -14.14 19.58 -19.88
CA PHE A 176 -14.67 20.38 -20.99
C PHE A 176 -16.08 20.90 -20.71
N TYR A 177 -16.99 20.05 -20.22
CA TYR A 177 -18.34 20.48 -19.85
C TYR A 177 -18.37 21.38 -18.61
N ALA A 178 -17.46 21.19 -17.65
CA ALA A 178 -17.32 22.09 -16.51
C ALA A 178 -16.88 23.50 -16.94
N LEU A 179 -16.01 23.61 -17.94
CA LEU A 179 -15.61 24.88 -18.56
C LEU A 179 -16.77 25.52 -19.31
N LYS A 180 -17.46 24.75 -20.17
CA LYS A 180 -18.64 25.21 -20.94
C LYS A 180 -19.74 25.78 -20.02
N ARG A 181 -19.95 25.16 -18.85
CA ARG A 181 -20.95 25.58 -17.85
C ARG A 181 -20.44 26.63 -16.85
N LYS A 182 -19.17 27.08 -16.98
CA LYS A 182 -18.51 28.02 -16.06
C LYS A 182 -18.45 27.53 -14.59
N THR A 183 -18.44 26.22 -14.37
CA THR A 183 -18.43 25.59 -13.03
C THR A 183 -17.06 25.07 -12.59
N ILE A 184 -16.00 25.26 -13.39
CA ILE A 184 -14.66 24.71 -13.14
C ILE A 184 -14.10 25.01 -11.73
N LYS A 185 -14.38 26.20 -11.18
CA LYS A 185 -13.93 26.58 -9.81
C LYS A 185 -14.58 25.76 -8.69
N ARG A 186 -15.71 25.09 -8.97
CA ARG A 186 -16.49 24.28 -8.03
C ARG A 186 -16.55 22.80 -8.46
N ILE A 187 -15.58 22.35 -9.25
CA ILE A 187 -15.56 21.00 -9.78
C ILE A 187 -15.48 19.94 -8.67
N ASN A 188 -16.17 18.82 -8.86
CA ASN A 188 -16.06 17.67 -7.97
C ASN A 188 -14.84 16.83 -8.35
N TYR A 189 -13.74 17.06 -7.64
CA TYR A 189 -12.47 16.36 -7.87
C TYR A 189 -12.56 14.85 -7.68
N LYS A 190 -13.40 14.36 -6.76
CA LYS A 190 -13.58 12.93 -6.56
C LYS A 190 -14.26 12.29 -7.77
N THR A 191 -15.27 12.96 -8.33
CA THR A 191 -15.92 12.52 -9.56
C THR A 191 -14.94 12.51 -10.72
N TRP A 192 -14.13 13.55 -10.89
CA TRP A 192 -13.10 13.59 -11.93
C TRP A 192 -12.06 12.48 -11.76
N TYR A 193 -11.56 12.27 -10.55
CA TYR A 193 -10.65 11.17 -10.22
C TYR A 193 -11.21 9.81 -10.62
N ASN A 194 -12.50 9.55 -10.35
CA ASN A 194 -13.15 8.30 -10.72
C ASN A 194 -13.22 8.13 -12.24
N TYR A 195 -13.52 9.18 -13.01
CA TYR A 195 -13.47 9.11 -14.47
C TYR A 195 -12.05 8.83 -14.98
N CYS A 196 -11.03 9.48 -14.41
CA CYS A 196 -9.64 9.17 -14.75
C CYS A 196 -9.31 7.70 -14.48
N LEU A 197 -9.78 7.16 -13.35
CA LEU A 197 -9.58 5.76 -12.95
C LEU A 197 -10.28 4.80 -13.92
N GLU A 198 -11.54 5.07 -14.25
CA GLU A 198 -12.34 4.26 -15.17
C GLU A 198 -11.72 4.23 -16.58
N ASP A 199 -11.33 5.39 -17.10
CA ASP A 199 -10.68 5.49 -18.41
C ASP A 199 -9.36 4.72 -18.42
N GLY A 200 -8.50 4.87 -17.41
CA GLY A 200 -7.23 4.14 -17.37
C GLY A 200 -7.37 2.63 -17.16
N MET A 201 -8.44 2.18 -16.49
CA MET A 201 -8.80 0.77 -16.43
C MET A 201 -9.28 0.24 -17.77
N ALA A 202 -10.15 0.99 -18.47
CA ALA A 202 -10.63 0.63 -19.81
C ALA A 202 -9.46 0.55 -20.82
N LEU A 203 -8.45 1.40 -20.66
CA LEU A 203 -7.21 1.38 -21.43
C LEU A 203 -6.25 0.25 -21.02
N GLY A 204 -6.55 -0.49 -19.94
CA GLY A 204 -5.77 -1.61 -19.45
C GLY A 204 -4.46 -1.22 -18.77
N LEU A 205 -4.37 -0.02 -18.18
CA LEU A 205 -3.13 0.52 -17.60
C LEU A 205 -2.92 0.09 -16.14
N TYR A 206 -3.99 -0.07 -15.37
CA TYR A 206 -3.93 -0.49 -13.98
C TYR A 206 -5.14 -1.31 -13.58
N THR A 207 -4.99 -2.06 -12.50
CA THR A 207 -6.03 -2.93 -11.93
C THR A 207 -6.42 -2.45 -10.54
N ILE A 208 -7.70 -2.57 -10.19
CA ILE A 208 -8.13 -2.39 -8.80
C ILE A 208 -7.61 -3.58 -7.99
N ASN A 209 -6.82 -3.29 -6.96
CA ASN A 209 -6.54 -4.27 -5.92
C ASN A 209 -7.84 -4.48 -5.13
N THR A 210 -8.53 -5.60 -5.36
CA THR A 210 -9.55 -6.04 -4.42
C THR A 210 -8.83 -6.44 -3.13
N PRO A 211 -9.13 -5.80 -1.98
CA PRO A 211 -8.56 -6.25 -0.72
C PRO A 211 -9.00 -7.70 -0.51
N LYS A 212 -8.03 -8.60 -0.32
CA LYS A 212 -8.33 -9.98 0.05
C LYS A 212 -9.14 -9.93 1.35
N ASN A 213 -10.36 -10.45 1.32
CA ASN A 213 -11.24 -10.49 2.50
C ASN A 213 -10.48 -11.12 3.68
N LYS A 214 -10.64 -10.54 4.88
CA LYS A 214 -10.08 -11.04 6.13
C LYS A 214 -10.47 -12.51 6.25
N LYS A 215 -9.51 -13.41 6.04
CA LYS A 215 -9.76 -14.84 6.05
C LYS A 215 -9.94 -15.27 7.50
N SER A 216 -11.13 -15.14 8.08
CA SER A 216 -11.35 -15.50 9.47
C SER A 216 -11.26 -17.01 9.62
N ILE A 217 -10.15 -17.51 10.18
CA ILE A 217 -10.06 -18.90 10.59
C ILE A 217 -10.80 -19.00 11.93
N ASN A 218 -11.87 -19.79 11.97
CA ASN A 218 -12.60 -20.06 13.21
C ASN A 218 -11.85 -21.10 14.04
N ILE A 219 -10.74 -20.67 14.65
CA ILE A 219 -9.84 -21.52 15.44
C ILE A 219 -10.61 -22.22 16.56
N SER A 220 -11.55 -21.52 17.22
CA SER A 220 -12.30 -22.11 18.34
C SER A 220 -13.20 -23.27 17.92
N GLU A 221 -13.81 -23.21 16.73
CA GLU A 221 -14.67 -24.28 16.24
C GLU A 221 -13.88 -25.55 15.91
N THR A 222 -12.69 -25.36 15.31
CA THR A 222 -11.77 -26.45 14.99
C THR A 222 -11.26 -27.12 16.28
N MET A 223 -10.85 -26.31 17.26
CA MET A 223 -10.39 -26.80 18.57
C MET A 223 -11.52 -27.48 19.37
N ASN A 224 -12.75 -26.96 19.30
CA ASN A 224 -13.91 -27.57 19.95
C ASN A 224 -14.24 -28.96 19.40
N LYS A 225 -14.11 -29.19 18.09
CA LYS A 225 -14.27 -30.53 17.50
C LYS A 225 -13.19 -31.49 18.03
N PHE A 226 -11.94 -31.03 18.10
CA PHE A 226 -10.83 -31.81 18.66
C PHE A 226 -11.06 -32.17 20.14
N TYR A 227 -11.46 -31.22 20.97
CA TYR A 227 -11.72 -31.46 22.41
C TYR A 227 -12.82 -32.50 22.65
N LYS A 228 -13.88 -32.52 21.83
CA LYS A 228 -14.94 -33.52 21.93
C LYS A 228 -14.42 -34.93 21.68
N VAL A 229 -13.61 -35.11 20.63
CA VAL A 229 -12.99 -36.40 20.31
C VAL A 229 -12.03 -36.85 21.42
N LEU A 230 -11.19 -35.92 21.89
CA LEU A 230 -10.21 -36.16 22.94
C LEU A 230 -10.85 -36.62 24.27
N HIS A 231 -11.97 -36.01 24.67
CA HIS A 231 -12.71 -36.41 25.87
C HIS A 231 -13.21 -37.86 25.78
N ILE A 232 -13.76 -38.25 24.63
CA ILE A 232 -14.27 -39.62 24.43
C ILE A 232 -13.12 -40.63 24.52
N VAL A 233 -11.99 -40.35 23.86
CA VAL A 233 -10.81 -41.23 23.88
C VAL A 233 -10.24 -41.39 25.30
N LEU A 234 -10.13 -40.30 26.07
CA LEU A 234 -9.64 -40.36 27.45
C LEU A 234 -10.54 -41.19 28.36
N CYS A 235 -11.87 -41.03 28.25
CA CYS A 235 -12.81 -41.84 29.02
C CYS A 235 -12.66 -43.34 28.71
N ILE A 236 -12.56 -43.72 27.44
CA ILE A 236 -12.37 -45.12 27.04
C ILE A 236 -11.05 -45.67 27.58
N LEU A 237 -9.97 -44.90 27.49
CA LEU A 237 -8.66 -45.29 27.99
C LEU A 237 -8.69 -45.52 29.51
N CYS A 238 -9.25 -44.57 30.27
CA CYS A 238 -9.37 -44.71 31.73
C CYS A 238 -10.23 -45.91 32.15
N ILE A 239 -11.36 -46.15 31.48
CA ILE A 239 -12.21 -47.32 31.73
C ILE A 239 -11.42 -48.61 31.47
N SER A 240 -10.68 -48.69 30.35
CA SER A 240 -9.90 -49.89 30.00
C SER A 240 -8.78 -50.20 31.01
N ILE A 241 -8.06 -49.18 31.47
CA ILE A 241 -6.97 -49.33 32.45
C ILE A 241 -7.53 -49.79 33.80
N ILE A 242 -8.61 -49.17 34.27
CA ILE A 242 -9.22 -49.51 35.57
C ILE A 242 -9.86 -50.90 35.51
N ALA A 243 -10.52 -51.25 34.40
CA ALA A 243 -11.10 -52.58 34.21
C ALA A 243 -10.01 -53.66 34.27
N PHE A 244 -8.87 -53.44 33.61
CA PHE A 244 -7.73 -54.35 33.63
C PHE A 244 -7.15 -54.54 35.04
N ILE A 245 -6.99 -53.44 35.80
CA ILE A 245 -6.50 -53.50 37.19
C ILE A 245 -7.48 -54.25 38.09
N LEU A 246 -8.78 -53.98 37.99
CA LEU A 246 -9.81 -54.58 38.84
C LEU A 246 -10.09 -56.06 38.49
N PHE A 247 -9.97 -56.44 37.22
CA PHE A 247 -10.16 -57.82 36.76
C PHE A 247 -9.16 -58.78 37.42
N LYS A 248 -7.95 -58.31 37.76
CA LYS A 248 -6.94 -59.09 38.50
C LYS A 248 -7.42 -59.51 39.89
N TYR A 249 -8.34 -58.76 40.50
CA TYR A 249 -8.90 -59.06 41.82
C TYR A 249 -10.20 -59.85 41.72
N SER A 250 -11.15 -59.40 40.89
CA SER A 250 -12.28 -60.24 40.49
C SER A 250 -12.94 -59.73 39.20
N PRO A 251 -13.51 -60.63 38.37
CA PRO A 251 -14.27 -60.23 37.20
C PRO A 251 -15.47 -59.34 37.55
N PHE A 252 -16.14 -59.59 38.69
CA PHE A 252 -17.30 -58.81 39.13
C PHE A 252 -16.93 -57.37 39.48
N LEU A 253 -15.77 -57.14 40.12
CA LEU A 253 -15.30 -55.78 40.44
C LEU A 253 -15.00 -54.94 39.20
N SER A 254 -14.65 -55.55 38.06
CA SER A 254 -14.32 -54.80 36.84
C SER A 254 -15.49 -53.97 36.29
N VAL A 255 -16.74 -54.30 36.64
CA VAL A 255 -17.93 -53.50 36.27
C VAL A 255 -17.88 -52.09 36.88
N LEU A 256 -17.24 -51.95 38.05
CA LEU A 256 -17.05 -50.65 38.71
C LEU A 256 -16.07 -49.74 37.94
N ALA A 257 -15.32 -50.26 36.96
CA ALA A 257 -14.41 -49.46 36.15
C ALA A 257 -15.12 -48.39 35.31
N ILE A 258 -16.40 -48.59 34.98
CA ILE A 258 -17.19 -47.65 34.16
C ILE A 258 -17.38 -46.31 34.89
N PRO A 259 -17.98 -46.23 36.10
CA PRO A 259 -18.16 -44.96 36.80
C PRO A 259 -16.82 -44.31 37.20
N PHE A 260 -15.83 -45.08 37.65
CA PHE A 260 -14.52 -44.53 38.03
C PHE A 260 -13.73 -44.03 36.81
N GLY A 261 -13.78 -44.73 35.68
CA GLY A 261 -13.12 -44.33 34.44
C GLY A 261 -13.73 -43.09 33.81
N LEU A 262 -15.06 -42.94 33.87
CA LEU A 262 -15.75 -41.71 33.45
C LEU A 262 -15.37 -40.51 34.33
N LEU A 263 -15.24 -40.71 35.64
CA LEU A 263 -14.86 -39.66 36.58
C LEU A 263 -13.42 -39.18 36.34
N LEU A 264 -12.47 -40.12 36.24
CA LEU A 264 -11.06 -39.83 35.94
C LEU A 264 -10.88 -39.23 34.54
N GLY A 265 -11.60 -39.74 33.54
CA GLY A 265 -11.58 -39.20 32.18
C GLY A 265 -12.04 -37.73 32.12
N LYS A 266 -13.08 -37.37 32.87
CA LYS A 266 -13.54 -35.97 33.01
C LYS A 266 -12.47 -35.09 33.67
N LEU A 267 -11.78 -35.59 34.70
CA LEU A 267 -10.73 -34.86 35.40
C LEU A 267 -9.53 -34.60 34.46
N PHE A 268 -9.04 -35.63 33.77
CA PHE A 268 -7.95 -35.49 32.79
C PHE A 268 -8.32 -34.55 31.65
N TYR A 269 -9.55 -34.65 31.14
CA TYR A 269 -10.05 -33.73 30.12
C TYR A 269 -10.06 -32.27 30.61
N ALA A 270 -10.49 -32.00 31.85
CA ALA A 270 -10.50 -30.65 32.39
C ALA A 270 -9.09 -30.05 32.46
N ILE A 271 -8.11 -30.82 32.93
CA ILE A 271 -6.70 -30.41 32.98
C ILE A 271 -6.16 -30.14 31.57
N LEU A 272 -6.43 -31.04 30.62
CA LEU A 272 -5.91 -30.94 29.27
C LEU A 272 -6.55 -29.77 28.50
N LYS A 273 -7.87 -29.56 28.67
CA LYS A 273 -8.59 -28.39 28.13
C LYS A 273 -8.04 -27.09 28.69
N PHE A 274 -7.67 -27.06 29.97
CA PHE A 274 -7.02 -25.89 30.57
C PHE A 274 -5.67 -25.58 29.92
N ILE A 275 -4.82 -26.59 29.73
CA ILE A 275 -3.50 -26.43 29.07
C ILE A 275 -3.67 -25.93 27.64
N PHE A 276 -4.55 -26.55 26.85
CA PHE A 276 -4.75 -26.16 25.46
C PHE A 276 -5.48 -24.81 25.29
N SER A 277 -6.19 -24.31 26.32
CA SER A 277 -6.74 -22.96 26.33
C SER A 277 -5.64 -21.90 26.15
N PHE A 278 -4.49 -22.08 26.80
CA PHE A 278 -3.33 -21.17 26.62
C PHE A 278 -2.79 -21.22 25.19
N VAL A 279 -2.70 -22.42 24.61
CA VAL A 279 -2.28 -22.62 23.23
C VAL A 279 -3.25 -21.91 22.27
N GLU A 280 -4.55 -22.00 22.49
CA GLU A 280 -5.57 -21.29 21.70
C GLU A 280 -5.42 -19.76 21.79
N VAL A 281 -5.14 -19.23 22.98
CA VAL A 281 -4.88 -17.79 23.18
C VAL A 281 -3.63 -17.35 22.40
N ILE A 282 -2.54 -18.11 22.46
CA ILE A 282 -1.30 -17.81 21.71
C ILE A 282 -1.58 -17.78 20.20
N PHE A 283 -2.28 -18.79 19.68
CA PHE A 283 -2.64 -18.83 18.25
C PHE A 283 -3.51 -17.65 17.84
N LYS A 284 -4.47 -17.24 18.66
CA LYS A 284 -5.30 -16.04 18.41
C LYS A 284 -4.47 -14.78 18.34
N ILE A 285 -3.51 -14.60 19.25
CA ILE A 285 -2.61 -13.44 19.27
C ILE A 285 -1.75 -13.40 17.99
N ILE A 286 -1.12 -14.52 17.63
CA ILE A 286 -0.29 -14.61 16.41
C ILE A 286 -1.13 -14.30 15.16
N PHE A 287 -2.35 -14.85 15.10
CA PHE A 287 -3.25 -14.64 13.98
C PHE A 287 -3.69 -13.17 13.85
N GLU A 288 -4.05 -12.52 14.96
CA GLU A 288 -4.46 -11.11 14.93
C GLU A 288 -3.27 -10.17 14.66
N ALA A 289 -2.07 -10.49 15.15
CA ALA A 289 -0.85 -9.78 14.79
C ALA A 289 -0.62 -9.82 13.27
N LYS A 290 -0.69 -11.00 12.66
CA LYS A 290 -0.56 -11.16 11.21
C LYS A 290 -1.63 -10.36 10.45
N ASN A 291 -2.89 -10.44 10.87
CA ASN A 291 -3.97 -9.67 10.26
C ASN A 291 -3.72 -8.16 10.33
N THR A 292 -3.24 -7.66 11.48
CA THR A 292 -2.95 -6.24 11.70
C THR A 292 -1.82 -5.77 10.78
N ILE A 293 -0.76 -6.57 10.64
CA ILE A 293 0.34 -6.28 9.69
C ILE A 293 -0.20 -6.23 8.27
N ASP A 294 -0.94 -7.27 7.85
CA ASP A 294 -1.49 -7.38 6.49
C ASP A 294 -2.45 -6.22 6.18
N GLU A 295 -3.29 -5.81 7.13
CA GLU A 295 -4.22 -4.68 6.97
C GLU A 295 -3.47 -3.36 6.75
N GLN A 296 -2.49 -3.05 7.61
CA GLN A 296 -1.72 -1.81 7.48
C GLN A 296 -0.82 -1.81 6.24
N TYR A 297 -0.21 -2.95 5.93
CA TYR A 297 0.56 -3.14 4.70
C TYR A 297 -0.31 -2.87 3.47
N ASN A 298 -1.47 -3.52 3.38
CA ASN A 298 -2.39 -3.35 2.25
C ASN A 298 -2.93 -1.93 2.17
N LYS A 299 -3.15 -1.25 3.30
CA LYS A 299 -3.55 0.17 3.33
C LYS A 299 -2.48 1.11 2.77
N GLU A 300 -1.19 0.84 3.02
CA GLU A 300 -0.12 1.61 2.40
C GLU A 300 -0.01 1.31 0.90
N ILE A 301 -0.06 0.03 0.52
CA ILE A 301 -0.01 -0.38 -0.89
C ILE A 301 -1.20 0.16 -1.70
N SER A 302 -2.40 0.20 -1.11
CA SER A 302 -3.61 0.66 -1.78
C SER A 302 -3.58 2.13 -2.16
N LYS A 303 -2.66 2.93 -1.59
CA LYS A 303 -2.42 4.33 -2.01
C LYS A 303 -1.75 4.43 -3.39
N SER A 304 -1.19 3.34 -3.88
CA SER A 304 -0.61 3.24 -5.21
C SER A 304 -1.49 2.40 -6.13
N LEU A 305 -1.55 2.78 -7.40
CA LEU A 305 -2.21 1.97 -8.41
C LEU A 305 -1.34 0.76 -8.76
N LYS A 306 -1.96 -0.43 -8.82
CA LYS A 306 -1.27 -1.61 -9.34
C LYS A 306 -1.27 -1.55 -10.87
N LEU A 307 -0.11 -1.28 -11.44
CA LEU A 307 0.07 -1.19 -12.88
C LEU A 307 0.05 -2.58 -13.54
N THR A 308 -0.55 -2.67 -14.72
CA THR A 308 -0.45 -3.84 -15.60
C THR A 308 0.92 -3.85 -16.30
N SER A 309 1.25 -4.93 -17.03
CA SER A 309 2.43 -4.97 -17.90
C SER A 309 2.42 -3.82 -18.92
N LYS A 310 1.25 -3.56 -19.54
CA LYS A 310 1.04 -2.43 -20.44
C LYS A 310 1.26 -1.10 -19.72
N GLY A 311 0.67 -0.91 -18.53
CA GLY A 311 0.83 0.31 -17.74
C GLY A 311 2.29 0.57 -17.34
N ILE A 312 3.05 -0.47 -16.98
CA ILE A 312 4.49 -0.34 -16.69
C ILE A 312 5.25 0.14 -17.93
N ASN A 313 4.98 -0.43 -19.09
CA ASN A 313 5.63 -0.03 -20.33
C ASN A 313 5.32 1.44 -20.69
N GLU A 314 4.06 1.85 -20.58
CA GLU A 314 3.64 3.22 -20.85
C GLU A 314 4.21 4.22 -19.83
N LEU A 315 4.29 3.85 -18.55
CA LEU A 315 4.97 4.65 -17.53
C LEU A 315 6.46 4.84 -17.86
N ASN A 316 7.14 3.79 -18.32
CA ASN A 316 8.55 3.85 -18.70
C ASN A 316 8.79 4.82 -19.86
N LYS A 317 7.92 4.79 -20.89
CA LYS A 317 7.94 5.78 -21.98
C LYS A 317 7.70 7.19 -21.47
N LEU A 318 6.72 7.39 -20.59
CA LEU A 318 6.43 8.71 -19.99
C LEU A 318 7.60 9.25 -19.16
N LYS A 319 8.32 8.40 -18.42
CA LYS A 319 9.54 8.79 -17.70
C LYS A 319 10.64 9.23 -18.65
N ALA A 320 10.84 8.50 -19.75
CA ALA A 320 11.82 8.85 -20.78
C ALA A 320 11.40 10.13 -21.54
N PHE A 321 10.10 10.36 -21.75
CA PHE A 321 9.55 11.59 -22.31
C PHE A 321 9.71 12.79 -21.37
N LYS A 322 9.50 12.60 -20.06
CA LYS A 322 9.81 13.62 -19.04
C LYS A 322 11.29 13.99 -19.02
N ALA A 323 12.19 13.00 -19.11
CA ALA A 323 13.62 13.25 -19.20
C ALA A 323 13.95 14.07 -20.46
N PHE A 324 13.35 13.70 -21.61
CA PHE A 324 13.49 14.45 -22.85
C PHE A 324 13.01 15.89 -22.70
N ILE A 325 11.80 16.14 -22.20
CA ILE A 325 11.28 17.49 -21.98
C ILE A 325 12.19 18.29 -21.04
N LYS A 326 12.69 17.67 -19.96
CA LYS A 326 13.54 18.37 -18.99
C LYS A 326 14.85 18.83 -19.64
N ASP A 327 15.50 17.98 -20.41
CA ASP A 327 16.77 18.32 -21.04
C ASP A 327 16.57 19.21 -22.28
N PHE A 328 15.49 19.01 -23.03
CA PHE A 328 15.11 19.85 -24.17
C PHE A 328 14.61 21.25 -23.73
N GLY A 329 13.92 21.36 -22.60
CA GLY A 329 13.50 22.65 -22.05
C GLY A 329 14.68 23.49 -21.57
N ASN A 330 15.75 22.83 -21.10
CA ASN A 330 16.98 23.48 -20.64
C ASN A 330 18.02 23.65 -21.76
N PHE A 331 17.65 23.45 -23.03
CA PHE A 331 18.61 23.50 -24.16
C PHE A 331 19.28 24.86 -24.32
N ALA A 332 18.60 25.94 -23.94
CA ALA A 332 19.15 27.29 -24.03
C ALA A 332 20.26 27.55 -22.99
N ASP A 333 20.21 26.85 -21.86
CA ASP A 333 21.08 27.09 -20.70
C ASP A 333 22.11 25.97 -20.47
N LYS A 334 21.93 24.80 -21.07
CA LYS A 334 22.85 23.65 -20.99
C LYS A 334 23.82 23.61 -22.17
N TYR A 335 25.04 23.18 -21.90
CA TYR A 335 25.97 22.87 -22.97
C TYR A 335 25.57 21.55 -23.66
N PRO A 336 25.78 21.43 -24.98
CA PRO A 336 25.35 20.23 -25.71
C PRO A 336 25.98 18.93 -25.21
N GLU A 337 27.20 19.02 -24.66
CA GLU A 337 27.94 17.95 -23.98
C GLU A 337 27.27 17.40 -22.72
N GLU A 338 26.36 18.17 -22.10
CA GLU A 338 25.61 17.78 -20.90
C GLU A 338 24.32 17.01 -21.24
N ILE A 339 24.07 16.73 -22.53
CA ILE A 339 22.86 16.08 -23.02
C ILE A 339 23.24 14.82 -23.81
N ILE A 340 23.10 13.65 -23.18
CA ILE A 340 23.33 12.30 -23.76
C ILE A 340 22.63 12.09 -25.12
N LEU A 341 21.54 12.83 -25.35
CA LEU A 341 20.82 12.81 -26.61
C LEU A 341 21.70 13.21 -27.80
N TRP A 342 22.68 14.09 -27.67
CA TRP A 342 23.46 14.56 -28.82
C TRP A 342 24.41 13.52 -29.38
N ASP A 343 24.96 12.64 -28.55
CA ASP A 343 25.97 11.65 -28.95
C ASP A 343 25.47 10.76 -30.08
N ARG A 344 24.27 10.19 -29.93
CA ARG A 344 23.65 9.37 -30.97
C ARG A 344 23.19 10.20 -32.16
N TYR A 345 22.68 11.41 -31.94
CA TYR A 345 22.14 12.23 -33.02
C TYR A 345 23.23 12.78 -33.94
N LEU A 346 24.43 13.05 -33.42
CA LEU A 346 25.60 13.36 -34.22
C LEU A 346 26.00 12.19 -35.13
N SER A 347 25.96 10.96 -34.62
CA SER A 347 26.21 9.77 -35.46
C SER A 347 25.22 9.66 -36.63
N TYR A 348 23.92 9.86 -36.38
CA TYR A 348 22.92 9.85 -37.45
C TYR A 348 22.99 11.09 -38.36
N ALA A 349 23.32 12.26 -37.83
CA ALA A 349 23.51 13.47 -38.63
C ALA A 349 24.66 13.30 -39.63
N GLN A 350 25.71 12.57 -39.25
CA GLN A 350 26.79 12.19 -40.17
C GLN A 350 26.28 11.29 -41.30
N VAL A 351 25.44 10.28 -40.99
CA VAL A 351 24.80 9.44 -42.01
C VAL A 351 23.98 10.27 -43.01
N PHE A 352 23.29 11.30 -42.52
CA PHE A 352 22.47 12.18 -43.36
C PHE A 352 23.26 13.35 -44.00
N GLY A 353 24.56 13.47 -43.75
CA GLY A 353 25.38 14.58 -44.26
C GLY A 353 25.04 15.96 -43.66
N LEU A 354 24.24 15.99 -42.59
CA LEU A 354 23.75 17.22 -41.95
C LEU A 354 24.74 17.83 -40.97
N THR A 355 25.78 17.08 -40.60
CA THR A 355 26.82 17.47 -39.64
C THR A 355 27.48 18.79 -40.03
N LYS A 356 27.79 19.01 -41.32
CA LYS A 356 28.39 20.28 -41.79
C LYS A 356 27.51 21.49 -41.53
N ASP A 357 26.21 21.36 -41.74
CA ASP A 357 25.28 22.47 -41.53
C ASP A 357 24.98 22.70 -40.05
N ILE A 358 24.89 21.62 -39.27
CA ILE A 358 24.78 21.70 -37.80
C ILE A 358 26.01 22.41 -37.22
N MET A 359 27.22 22.09 -37.69
CA MET A 359 28.47 22.72 -37.22
C MET A 359 28.51 24.23 -37.53
N LYS A 360 27.91 24.68 -38.65
CA LYS A 360 27.83 26.11 -38.99
C LYS A 360 26.91 26.90 -38.07
N THR A 361 25.97 26.26 -37.36
CA THR A 361 25.03 26.95 -36.46
C THR A 361 25.66 27.46 -35.16
N GLY A 362 26.97 27.26 -34.95
CA GLY A 362 27.72 27.83 -33.82
C GLY A 362 27.84 26.93 -32.59
N TYR A 363 27.40 25.68 -32.67
CA TYR A 363 27.51 24.71 -31.59
C TYR A 363 28.85 23.96 -31.59
N SER A 364 29.98 24.67 -31.51
CA SER A 364 31.32 24.05 -31.39
C SER A 364 31.46 23.15 -30.13
N LYS A 365 30.58 23.33 -29.14
CA LYS A 365 30.48 22.53 -27.90
C LYS A 365 29.73 21.19 -28.06
N LEU A 366 29.23 20.87 -29.25
CA LEU A 366 28.70 19.54 -29.58
C LEU A 366 29.80 18.50 -29.81
N ILE A 367 30.99 19.01 -30.15
CA ILE A 367 32.09 18.24 -30.72
C ILE A 367 32.99 17.68 -29.60
N LYS A 368 32.95 18.29 -28.41
CA LYS A 368 33.51 17.74 -27.16
C LYS A 368 32.34 17.33 -26.28
N ASN A 369 32.18 16.07 -25.94
CA ASN A 369 31.19 15.59 -24.98
C ASN A 369 31.77 14.45 -24.11
N SER A 370 30.92 13.82 -23.30
CA SER A 370 31.34 12.68 -22.45
C SER A 370 31.79 11.45 -23.23
N SER A 371 31.40 11.32 -24.50
CA SER A 371 31.58 10.11 -25.30
C SER A 371 32.64 10.24 -26.40
N PHE A 372 32.98 11.45 -26.82
CA PHE A 372 33.98 11.76 -27.84
C PHE A 372 34.50 13.19 -27.71
N GLN A 373 35.77 13.39 -28.05
CA GLN A 373 36.36 14.70 -28.28
C GLN A 373 36.82 14.77 -29.72
N ILE A 374 36.11 15.58 -30.49
CA ILE A 374 36.36 15.81 -31.89
C ILE A 374 36.65 17.33 -32.02
N ASP A 375 37.52 17.67 -32.95
CA ASP A 375 37.97 19.02 -33.26
C ASP A 375 37.41 19.47 -34.62
N ASP A 376 37.37 18.56 -35.60
CA ASP A 376 36.58 18.69 -36.83
C ASP A 376 36.07 17.30 -37.24
N ILE A 377 34.77 17.15 -37.49
CA ILE A 377 34.20 15.86 -37.92
C ILE A 377 34.68 15.44 -39.32
N ASN A 378 35.14 16.39 -40.14
CA ASN A 378 35.78 16.08 -41.43
C ASN A 378 37.17 15.46 -41.25
N ASN A 379 37.77 15.63 -40.07
CA ASN A 379 39.03 14.99 -39.70
C ASN A 379 38.81 13.61 -39.07
N ILE A 380 37.63 12.99 -39.17
CA ILE A 380 37.44 11.59 -38.78
C ILE A 380 37.32 10.76 -40.05
N ASN A 381 38.38 10.03 -40.37
CA ASN A 381 38.45 9.10 -41.48
C ASN A 381 39.23 7.84 -41.07
N PHE A 382 39.26 6.83 -41.93
CA PHE A 382 39.92 5.57 -41.60
C PHE A 382 41.45 5.70 -41.45
N ASP A 383 42.06 6.73 -42.03
CA ASP A 383 43.50 6.93 -42.01
C ASP A 383 43.99 7.58 -40.71
N ASN A 384 43.08 8.15 -39.90
CA ASN A 384 43.40 8.84 -38.66
C ASN A 384 42.69 8.28 -37.42
N ILE A 385 42.13 7.08 -37.52
CA ILE A 385 41.62 6.31 -36.39
C ILE A 385 42.61 5.17 -36.08
N GLU A 386 43.24 5.22 -34.92
CA GLU A 386 44.04 4.11 -34.39
C GLU A 386 43.20 3.24 -33.44
N ILE A 387 43.28 1.91 -33.60
CA ILE A 387 42.62 0.94 -32.73
C ILE A 387 43.68 0.36 -31.79
N LEU A 388 43.53 0.61 -30.48
CA LEU A 388 44.40 0.07 -29.42
C LEU A 388 43.97 -1.33 -28.97
#